data_AF-A0A7C5P264-F1
#
_entry.id   AF-A0A7C5P264-F1
#
_cell.length_a   1.000
_cell.length_b   1.000
_cell.length_c   1.000
_cell.angle_alpha   90.00
_cell.angle_beta   90.00
_cell.angle_gamma   90.00
#
_symmetry.space_group_name_H-M   'P 1'
#
loop_
_entity.id
_entity.type
_entity.pdbx_description
1 polymer ?
#
loop_
_entity_poly.entity_id
_entity_poly.type
_entity_poly.pdbx_seq_one_letter_code
_entity_poly.pdbx_strand_id
1 'polypeptide(L)' 'MMLEYIGFNKAANLITKALEKTIADKIVTYDLARHMGIDPVKTSEFAKAIMERMEE' A
#
# COMPACT_ATOMS: atom_id res chain seq x y z
N MET A 1 -9.28 -8.62 8.24
CA MET A 1 -9.94 -7.61 7.38
C MET A 1 -11.04 -8.24 6.53
N MET A 2 -11.90 -7.44 5.87
CA MET A 2 -13.08 -7.90 5.10
C MET A 2 -12.78 -9.08 4.16
N LEU A 3 -11.68 -9.01 3.39
CA LEU A 3 -11.30 -10.07 2.45
C LEU A 3 -11.01 -11.40 3.13
N GLU A 4 -10.39 -11.39 4.32
CA GLU A 4 -10.16 -12.60 5.11
C GLU A 4 -11.48 -13.17 5.64
N TYR A 5 -12.38 -12.30 6.10
CA TYR A 5 -13.68 -12.70 6.63
C TYR A 5 -14.56 -13.40 5.58
N ILE A 6 -14.55 -12.93 4.33
CA ILE A 6 -15.28 -13.57 3.22
C ILE A 6 -14.50 -14.73 2.56
N GLY A 7 -13.34 -15.12 3.11
CA GLY A 7 -12.55 -16.27 2.64
C GLY A 7 -11.58 -15.97 1.48
N PHE A 8 -11.43 -14.71 1.06
CA PHE A 8 -10.53 -14.28 -0.02
C PHE A 8 -9.10 -14.04 0.47
N ASN A 9 -8.53 -15.03 1.17
CA ASN A 9 -7.23 -14.92 1.82
C ASN A 9 -6.08 -14.63 0.85
N LYS A 10 -6.14 -15.15 -0.39
CA LYS A 10 -5.12 -14.87 -1.41
C LYS A 10 -5.08 -13.39 -1.79
N ALA A 11 -6.24 -12.76 -1.98
CA ALA A 11 -6.35 -11.35 -2.30
C ALA A 11 -5.93 -10.47 -1.12
N ALA A 12 -6.34 -10.85 0.10
CA ALA A 12 -5.90 -10.15 1.33
C ALA A 12 -4.37 -10.15 1.44
N ASN A 13 -3.73 -11.31 1.32
CA ASN A 13 -2.28 -11.44 1.39
C ASN A 13 -1.56 -10.68 0.28
N LEU A 14 -2.13 -10.65 -0.93
CA LEU A 14 -1.57 -9.89 -2.04
C LEU A 14 -1.56 -8.39 -1.75
N ILE A 15 -2.68 -7.85 -1.26
CA ILE A 15 -2.81 -6.43 -0.90
C ILE A 15 -1.87 -6.07 0.24
N THR A 16 -1.79 -6.91 1.29
CA THR A 16 -0.88 -6.68 2.42
C THR A 16 0.58 -6.61 1.95
N LYS A 17 1.02 -7.57 1.14
CA LYS A 17 2.40 -7.57 0.60
C LYS A 17 2.70 -6.37 -0.27
N ALA A 18 1.76 -6.00 -1.15
CA ALA A 18 1.93 -4.82 -2.00
C ALA A 18 2.00 -3.54 -1.17
N LEU A 19 1.15 -3.40 -0.15
CA LEU A 19 1.18 -2.28 0.80
C LEU A 19 2.52 -2.18 1.54
N GLU A 20 3.04 -3.31 2.05
CA GLU A 20 4.34 -3.38 2.72
C GLU A 20 5.47 -2.92 1.80
N LYS A 21 5.50 -3.41 0.55
CA LYS A 21 6.47 -2.97 -0.48
C LYS A 21 6.34 -1.47 -0.74
N THR A 22 5.13 -0.93 -0.92
CA THR A 22 4.92 0.51 -1.19
C THR A 22 5.47 1.40 -0.08
N ILE A 23 5.26 1.00 1.18
CA ILE A 23 5.77 1.73 2.35
C ILE A 23 7.30 1.59 2.45
N ALA A 24 7.85 0.40 2.18
CA ALA A 24 9.30 0.17 2.18
C ALA A 24 10.03 1.03 1.12
N ASP A 25 9.39 1.24 -0.03
CA ASP A 25 9.87 2.13 -1.10
C ASP A 25 9.66 3.62 -0.79
N LYS A 26 9.19 3.96 0.41
CA LYS A 26 8.91 5.31 0.89
C LYS A 26 7.87 6.07 0.05
N ILE A 27 6.99 5.37 -0.65
CA ILE A 27 5.85 5.99 -1.35
C ILE A 27 4.70 6.04 -0.36
N VAL A 28 4.45 7.18 0.28
CA VAL A 28 3.42 7.30 1.31
C VAL A 28 2.69 8.63 1.25
N THR A 29 1.48 8.67 1.83
CA THR A 29 0.71 9.91 1.98
C THR A 29 1.23 10.76 3.15
N TYR A 30 0.73 11.99 3.26
CA TYR A 30 1.17 13.00 4.22
C TYR A 30 1.32 12.52 5.66
N ASP A 31 0.42 11.65 6.15
CA ASP A 31 0.42 11.18 7.53
C ASP A 31 1.71 10.46 7.92
N LEU A 32 2.27 9.64 7.02
CA LEU A 32 3.55 8.97 7.22
C LEU A 32 4.72 9.82 6.74
N ALA A 33 4.55 10.51 5.60
CA ALA A 33 5.60 11.31 4.97
C ALA A 33 6.20 12.35 5.93
N ARG A 34 5.35 13.02 6.74
CA ARG A 34 5.78 14.02 7.72
C ARG A 34 6.70 13.46 8.82
N HIS A 35 6.56 12.18 9.16
CA HIS A 35 7.43 11.51 10.13
C HIS A 35 8.71 10.95 9.49
N MET A 36 8.72 10.81 8.17
CA MET A 36 9.85 10.30 7.38
C MET A 36 10.70 11.42 6.77
N GLY A 37 10.24 12.68 6.80
CA GLY A 37 10.95 13.83 6.22
C GLY A 37 11.04 13.79 4.69
N ILE A 38 10.01 13.24 4.03
CA ILE A 38 9.93 13.10 2.56
C ILE A 38 8.66 13.78 2.03
N ASP A 39 8.65 14.07 0.73
CA ASP A 39 7.45 14.62 0.07
C ASP A 39 6.34 13.57 -0.03
N PRO A 40 5.08 13.93 0.30
CA PRO A 40 3.96 13.00 0.23
C PRO A 40 3.42 12.83 -1.20
N VAL A 41 2.83 11.67 -1.47
CA VAL A 41 2.02 11.44 -2.67
C VAL A 41 0.52 11.61 -2.39
N LYS A 42 -0.28 11.84 -3.44
CA LYS A 42 -1.74 11.88 -3.36
C LYS A 42 -2.31 10.49 -3.09
N THR A 43 -3.51 10.42 -2.52
CA THR A 43 -4.21 9.14 -2.25
C THR A 43 -4.36 8.27 -3.50
N SER A 44 -4.69 8.86 -4.65
CA SER A 44 -4.81 8.13 -5.92
C SER A 44 -3.46 7.60 -6.42
N GLU A 45 -2.38 8.34 -6.21
CA GLU A 45 -1.01 7.93 -6.56
C GLU A 45 -0.53 6.80 -5.65
N PHE A 46 -0.82 6.89 -4.35
CA PHE A 46 -0.54 5.81 -3.39
C PHE A 46 -1.29 4.53 -3.75
N ALA A 47 -2.58 4.61 -4.08
CA ALA A 47 -3.36 3.47 -4.53
C ALA A 47 -2.80 2.86 -5.83
N LYS A 48 -2.37 3.70 -6.78
CA LYS A 48 -1.72 3.24 -8.01
C LYS A 48 -0.40 2.51 -7.72
N ALA A 49 0.42 3.06 -6.83
CA ALA A 49 1.68 2.45 -6.41
C ALA A 49 1.48 1.08 -5.75
N ILE A 50 0.39 0.90 -4.97
CA ILE A 50 0.02 -0.41 -4.43
C ILE A 50 -0.37 -1.37 -5.55
N MET A 51 -1.22 -0.97 -6.50
CA MET A 51 -1.64 -1.82 -7.61
C MET A 51 -0.45 -2.31 -8.45
N GLU A 52 0.50 -1.42 -8.76
CA GLU A 52 1.72 -1.77 -9.50
C GLU A 52 2.53 -2.88 -8.80
N ARG A 53 2.60 -2.88 -7.47
CA ARG A 53 3.31 -3.90 -6.66
C ARG A 53 2.54 -5.20 -6.44
N MET A 54 1.26 -5.25 -6.82
CA MET A 54 0.49 -6.49 -6.83
C MET A 54 0.85 -7.37 -8.04
N GLU A 55 1.42 -6.78 -9.10
CA GLU A 55 1.77 -7.47 -10.36
C GLU A 55 3.27 -7.87 -10.43
N GLU A 56 4.09 -7.44 -9.47
CA GLU A 56 5.52 -7.78 -9.29
C GLU A 56 5.77 -9.01 -8.40
#